data_AF-A0A2S2N635-F1
#
_entry.id   AF-A0A2S2N635-F1
#
_cell.length_a   1.000
_cell.length_b   1.000
_cell.length_c   1.000
_cell.angle_alpha   90.00
_cell.angle_beta   90.00
_cell.angle_gamma   90.00
#
_symmetry.space_group_name_H-M   'P 1'
#
loop_
_entity.id
_entity.type
_entity.pdbx_description
1 polymer ?
#
loop_
_entity_poly.entity_id
_entity_poly.type
_entity_poly.pdbx_seq_one_letter_code
_entity_poly.pdbx_strand_id
1 'polypeptide(L)'
;QDNKSRKTNKWLERNYHQLSTEYGDVEYEEVGRILNSLKFDCIYVKGEQKKQLLTEYIPHVAVVNIEDLGCPRLDQICDGDVTLPHCIFHMDFNPKQCTFYKVYAIRKWFRHNS
;
A
#
# COMPACT_ATOMS: atom_id res chain seq x y z
N GLN A 1 11.98 8.59 -17.93
CA GLN A 1 11.24 7.32 -17.72
C GLN A 1 11.48 6.38 -18.89
N ASP A 2 11.78 5.10 -18.64
CA ASP A 2 12.06 4.12 -19.70
C ASP A 2 10.76 3.62 -20.41
N ASN A 3 10.89 3.12 -21.64
CA ASN A 3 9.76 2.71 -22.47
C ASN A 3 9.06 1.43 -21.95
N LYS A 4 9.76 0.63 -21.13
CA LYS A 4 9.25 -0.61 -20.52
C LYS A 4 8.31 -0.27 -19.35
N SER A 5 8.71 0.67 -18.51
CA SER A 5 7.97 1.23 -17.37
C SER A 5 6.65 1.84 -17.85
N ARG A 6 6.68 2.59 -18.97
CA ARG A 6 5.46 3.13 -19.59
C ARG A 6 4.47 2.06 -20.03
N LYS A 7 4.95 0.95 -20.58
CA LYS A 7 4.09 -0.17 -21.01
C LYS A 7 3.51 -0.92 -19.82
N THR A 8 4.31 -1.15 -18.78
CA THR A 8 3.86 -1.78 -17.53
C THR A 8 2.83 -0.92 -16.81
N ASN A 9 3.05 0.39 -16.69
CA ASN A 9 2.09 1.30 -16.05
C ASN A 9 0.75 1.32 -16.81
N LYS A 10 0.78 1.47 -18.15
CA LYS A 10 -0.43 1.38 -18.97
C LYS A 10 -1.14 0.04 -18.84
N TRP A 11 -0.41 -1.05 -18.64
CA TRP A 11 -1.00 -2.36 -18.41
C TRP A 11 -1.65 -2.45 -17.03
N LEU A 12 -1.01 -1.94 -15.98
CA LEU A 12 -1.54 -1.90 -14.61
C LEU A 12 -2.79 -1.00 -14.50
N GLU A 13 -2.75 0.17 -15.13
CA GLU A 13 -3.90 1.09 -15.27
C GLU A 13 -5.08 0.36 -15.89
N ARG A 14 -4.88 -0.32 -17.03
CA ARG A 14 -5.96 -0.99 -17.77
C ARG A 14 -6.50 -2.24 -17.11
N ASN A 15 -5.66 -3.03 -16.46
CA ASN A 15 -6.01 -4.40 -16.05
C ASN A 15 -6.23 -4.56 -14.55
N TYR A 16 -5.68 -3.68 -13.72
CA TYR A 16 -5.68 -3.88 -12.27
C TYR A 16 -6.39 -2.79 -11.50
N HIS A 17 -6.12 -1.52 -11.84
CA HIS A 17 -6.61 -0.41 -11.03
C HIS A 17 -7.75 0.36 -11.68
N GLN A 18 -7.82 0.42 -13.02
CA GLN A 18 -8.70 1.34 -13.76
C GLN A 18 -8.59 2.82 -13.32
N LEU A 19 -7.55 3.14 -12.55
CA LEU A 19 -7.23 4.47 -12.06
C LEU A 19 -6.20 5.07 -13.01
N SER A 20 -6.54 6.20 -13.64
CA SER A 20 -5.54 6.98 -14.38
C SER A 20 -4.53 7.57 -13.39
N THR A 21 -3.29 7.77 -13.84
CA THR A 21 -2.25 8.44 -13.05
C THR A 21 -2.60 9.89 -12.68
N GLU A 22 -3.60 10.46 -13.34
CA GLU A 22 -4.14 11.79 -13.08
C GLU A 22 -5.18 11.77 -11.95
N TYR A 23 -5.53 10.59 -11.42
CA TYR A 23 -6.35 10.46 -10.22
C TYR A 23 -5.48 10.57 -8.97
N GLY A 24 -5.74 11.60 -8.19
CA GLY A 24 -5.11 11.86 -6.90
C GLY A 24 -5.31 13.32 -6.51
N ASP A 25 -5.34 13.60 -5.20
CA ASP A 25 -5.50 14.97 -4.70
C ASP A 25 -4.15 15.68 -4.48
N VAL A 26 -3.05 14.96 -4.71
CA VAL A 26 -1.70 15.36 -4.30
C VAL A 26 -0.70 14.95 -5.38
N GLU A 27 0.16 15.88 -5.77
CA GLU A 27 1.25 15.64 -6.70
C GLU A 27 2.36 14.79 -6.05
N TYR A 28 3.04 13.95 -6.84
CA TYR A 28 4.07 13.04 -6.31
C TYR A 28 5.24 13.78 -5.64
N GLU A 29 5.54 15.00 -6.09
CA GLU A 29 6.57 15.87 -5.51
C GLU A 29 6.21 16.30 -4.06
N GLU A 30 4.93 16.32 -3.71
CA GLU A 30 4.47 16.69 -2.37
C GLU A 30 4.54 15.53 -1.36
N VAL A 31 4.69 14.28 -1.83
CA VAL A 31 4.72 13.09 -0.98
C VAL A 31 5.81 13.20 0.09
N GLY A 32 7.01 13.64 -0.27
CA GLY A 32 8.11 13.84 0.67
C GLY A 32 7.76 14.87 1.76
N ARG A 33 7.18 16.01 1.38
CA ARG A 33 6.76 17.05 2.31
C ARG A 33 5.69 16.54 3.28
N ILE A 34 4.71 15.79 2.78
CA ILE A 34 3.64 15.22 3.60
C ILE A 34 4.20 14.20 4.59
N LEU A 35 4.99 13.24 4.13
CA LEU A 35 5.58 12.22 5.00
C LEU A 35 6.46 12.83 6.11
N ASN A 36 7.24 13.85 5.80
CA ASN A 36 8.09 14.54 6.78
C ASN A 36 7.30 15.46 7.73
N SER A 37 6.07 15.86 7.38
CA SER A 37 5.20 16.67 8.25
C SER A 37 4.53 15.85 9.36
N LEU A 38 4.45 14.53 9.17
CA LEU A 38 3.81 13.60 10.09
C LEU A 38 4.85 13.03 11.05
N LYS A 39 4.45 12.82 12.31
CA LYS A 39 5.33 12.20 13.30
C LYS A 39 4.99 10.73 13.45
N PHE A 40 5.93 9.88 13.04
CA PHE A 40 5.85 8.44 13.19
C PHE A 40 7.09 7.92 13.91
N ASP A 41 6.91 7.06 14.90
CA ASP A 41 8.03 6.34 15.53
C ASP A 41 8.50 5.18 14.64
N CYS A 42 7.57 4.55 13.92
CA CYS A 42 7.83 3.42 13.03
C CYS A 42 6.72 3.29 11.98
N ILE A 43 7.07 2.86 10.77
CA ILE A 43 6.14 2.55 9.69
C ILE A 43 6.32 1.10 9.27
N TYR A 44 5.23 0.34 9.27
CA TYR A 44 5.19 -1.01 8.75
C TYR A 44 4.70 -1.02 7.30
N VAL A 45 5.46 -1.65 6.42
CA VAL A 45 5.12 -1.82 5.01
C VAL A 45 5.10 -3.29 4.64
N LYS A 46 4.38 -3.62 3.56
CA LYS A 46 4.41 -4.95 2.96
C LYS A 46 5.09 -4.90 1.60
N GLY A 47 6.28 -5.48 1.54
CA GLY A 47 7.14 -5.57 0.36
C GLY A 47 8.37 -4.67 0.44
N GLU A 48 9.53 -5.22 0.08
CA GLU A 48 10.84 -4.55 0.18
C GLU A 48 10.94 -3.27 -0.64
N GLN A 49 10.32 -3.24 -1.83
CA GLN A 49 10.31 -2.05 -2.69
C GLN A 49 9.69 -0.82 -1.99
N LYS A 50 8.64 -1.03 -1.18
CA LYS A 50 8.00 0.08 -0.45
C LYS A 50 8.86 0.56 0.71
N LYS A 51 9.59 -0.36 1.35
CA LYS A 51 10.54 -0.03 2.41
C LYS A 51 11.65 0.86 1.87
N GLN A 52 12.26 0.47 0.74
CA GLN A 52 13.29 1.26 0.07
C GLN A 52 12.75 2.65 -0.32
N LEU A 53 11.61 2.71 -1.01
CA LEU A 53 11.00 3.97 -1.44
C LEU A 53 10.71 4.92 -0.27
N LEU A 54 10.09 4.44 0.82
CA LEU A 54 9.81 5.31 1.97
C LEU A 54 11.10 5.73 2.69
N THR A 55 12.10 4.87 2.76
CA THR A 55 13.39 5.21 3.38
C THR A 55 14.08 6.38 2.67
N GLU A 56 13.89 6.53 1.36
CA GLU A 56 14.40 7.68 0.60
C GLU A 56 13.71 9.00 1.00
N TYR A 57 12.41 8.97 1.29
CA TYR A 57 11.65 10.17 1.68
C TYR A 57 11.79 10.53 3.16
N ILE A 58 11.89 9.54 4.04
CA ILE A 58 11.89 9.71 5.51
C ILE A 58 12.97 8.84 6.16
N PRO A 59 14.27 9.11 5.88
CA PRO A 59 15.38 8.29 6.36
C PRO A 59 15.55 8.25 7.89
N HIS A 60 14.87 9.15 8.59
CA HIS A 60 14.91 9.27 10.05
C HIS A 60 13.82 8.44 10.76
N VAL A 61 12.88 7.84 10.02
CA VAL A 61 11.81 7.00 10.56
C VAL A 61 12.16 5.53 10.34
N ALA A 62 11.95 4.67 11.33
CA ALA A 62 12.14 3.23 11.16
C ALA A 62 11.08 2.68 10.20
N VAL A 63 11.51 2.05 9.09
CA VAL A 63 10.61 1.40 8.13
C VAL A 63 10.84 -0.11 8.13
N VAL A 64 9.82 -0.87 8.54
CA VAL A 64 9.90 -2.32 8.71
C VAL A 64 9.09 -3.02 7.63
N ASN A 65 9.73 -3.92 6.88
CA ASN A 65 9.00 -4.82 5.99
C ASN A 65 8.39 -5.95 6.81
N ILE A 66 7.06 -5.99 6.89
CA ILE A 66 6.32 -6.96 7.69
C ILE A 66 6.47 -8.40 7.15
N GLU A 67 6.91 -8.58 5.90
CA GLU A 67 7.23 -9.90 5.35
C GLU A 67 8.43 -10.54 6.04
N ASP A 68 9.39 -9.73 6.51
CA ASP A 68 10.54 -10.19 7.30
C ASP A 68 10.10 -10.75 8.66
N LEU A 69 8.89 -10.37 9.12
CA LEU A 69 8.25 -10.88 10.33
C LEU A 69 7.37 -12.12 10.06
N GLY A 70 7.41 -12.67 8.84
CA GLY A 70 6.61 -13.82 8.46
C GLY A 70 5.19 -13.50 7.99
N CYS A 71 4.89 -12.24 7.66
CA CYS A 71 3.56 -11.86 7.16
C CYS A 71 3.24 -12.60 5.85
N PRO A 72 2.20 -13.45 5.83
CA PRO A 72 1.84 -14.23 4.65
C PRO A 72 1.33 -13.34 3.52
N ARG A 73 1.14 -13.92 2.34
CA ARG A 73 0.67 -13.17 1.17
C ARG A 73 -0.75 -12.63 1.39
N LEU A 74 -1.10 -11.57 0.64
CA LEU A 74 -2.39 -10.90 0.79
C LEU A 74 -3.58 -11.83 0.54
N ASP A 75 -3.53 -12.70 -0.47
CA ASP A 75 -4.55 -13.71 -0.74
C ASP A 75 -4.83 -14.56 0.51
N GLN A 76 -3.79 -14.96 1.23
CA GLN A 76 -3.92 -15.83 2.40
C GLN A 76 -4.54 -15.15 3.63
N ILE A 77 -4.49 -13.81 3.72
CA ILE A 77 -5.05 -13.05 4.86
C ILE A 77 -6.34 -12.31 4.53
N CYS A 78 -6.63 -12.13 3.23
CA CYS A 78 -7.81 -11.45 2.73
C CYS A 78 -9.00 -12.39 2.46
N ASP A 79 -8.83 -13.71 2.61
CA ASP A 79 -9.76 -14.72 2.07
C ASP A 79 -10.96 -15.09 2.95
N GLY A 80 -11.13 -14.48 4.14
CA GLY A 80 -12.14 -14.98 5.09
C GLY A 80 -12.99 -13.97 5.85
N ASP A 81 -12.72 -12.67 5.76
CA ASP A 81 -13.35 -11.72 6.68
C ASP A 81 -14.01 -10.52 5.98
N VAL A 82 -15.25 -10.75 5.54
CA VAL A 82 -16.14 -9.72 4.98
C VAL A 82 -16.47 -8.58 5.97
N THR A 83 -16.05 -8.69 7.24
CA THR A 83 -16.31 -7.66 8.26
C THR A 83 -15.26 -6.55 8.31
N LEU A 84 -14.12 -6.71 7.63
CA LEU A 84 -13.10 -5.67 7.65
C LEU A 84 -13.57 -4.40 6.91
N PRO A 85 -13.13 -3.20 7.35
CA PRO A 85 -13.49 -1.96 6.70
C PRO A 85 -13.02 -1.89 5.24
N HIS A 86 -13.86 -1.33 4.38
CA HIS A 86 -13.55 -0.99 3.00
C HIS A 86 -13.69 0.53 2.80
N CYS A 87 -13.00 1.09 1.81
CA CYS A 87 -13.21 2.51 1.51
C CYS A 87 -14.57 2.71 0.81
N ILE A 88 -15.16 3.89 1.01
CA ILE A 88 -16.46 4.27 0.43
C ILE A 88 -16.49 4.23 -1.12
N PHE A 89 -15.32 4.26 -1.76
CA PHE A 89 -15.19 4.29 -3.22
C PHE A 89 -15.18 2.91 -3.90
N HIS A 90 -15.10 1.81 -3.14
CA HIS A 90 -15.03 0.44 -3.69
C HIS A 90 -16.30 -0.37 -3.41
N MET A 91 -17.43 0.28 -3.10
CA MET A 91 -18.66 -0.40 -2.69
C MET A 91 -19.19 -1.38 -3.77
N ASP A 92 -19.02 -1.04 -5.06
CA ASP A 92 -19.47 -1.88 -6.19
C ASP A 92 -18.36 -2.74 -6.82
N PHE A 93 -17.12 -2.64 -6.31
CA PHE A 93 -15.94 -3.32 -6.85
C PHE A 93 -15.45 -4.43 -5.91
N ASN A 94 -14.63 -5.35 -6.42
CA ASN A 94 -14.08 -6.45 -5.62
C ASN A 94 -13.33 -5.89 -4.38
N PRO A 95 -13.83 -6.13 -3.16
CA PRO A 95 -13.27 -5.52 -1.96
C PRO A 95 -11.82 -5.97 -1.68
N LYS A 96 -11.42 -7.13 -2.21
CA LYS A 96 -10.03 -7.63 -2.18
C LYS A 96 -9.05 -6.74 -2.94
N GLN A 97 -9.51 -5.82 -3.78
CA GLN A 97 -8.64 -4.85 -4.45
C GLN A 97 -8.42 -3.58 -3.61
N CYS A 98 -9.31 -3.29 -2.66
CA CYS A 98 -9.25 -2.11 -1.81
C CYS A 98 -7.98 -2.08 -0.94
N THR A 99 -7.16 -1.03 -1.08
CA THR A 99 -5.95 -0.84 -0.25
C THR A 99 -6.29 -0.67 1.23
N PHE A 100 -7.40 0.02 1.55
CA PHE A 100 -7.84 0.20 2.94
C PHE A 100 -8.15 -1.14 3.62
N TYR A 101 -8.89 -2.02 2.94
CA TYR A 101 -9.16 -3.38 3.41
C TYR A 101 -7.87 -4.19 3.64
N LYS A 102 -6.95 -4.16 2.67
CA LYS A 102 -5.65 -4.86 2.79
C LYS A 102 -4.86 -4.41 4.01
N VAL A 103 -4.84 -3.10 4.30
CA VAL A 103 -4.15 -2.55 5.48
C VAL A 103 -4.79 -3.08 6.77
N TYR A 104 -6.12 -3.16 6.85
CA TYR A 104 -6.80 -3.74 8.00
C TYR A 104 -6.55 -5.23 8.15
N ALA A 105 -6.50 -6.00 7.05
CA ALA A 105 -6.14 -7.41 7.07
C ALA A 105 -4.71 -7.63 7.60
N ILE A 106 -3.75 -6.83 7.11
CA ILE A 106 -2.36 -6.86 7.59
C ILE A 106 -2.29 -6.50 9.08
N ARG A 107 -3.01 -5.46 9.51
CA ARG A 107 -3.06 -5.05 10.92
C ARG A 107 -3.67 -6.13 11.81
N LYS A 108 -4.74 -6.79 11.35
CA LYS A 108 -5.36 -7.91 12.06
C LYS A 108 -4.34 -9.03 12.23
N TRP A 109 -3.65 -9.43 11.16
CA TRP A 109 -2.60 -10.45 11.24
C TRP A 109 -1.50 -10.05 12.23
N PHE A 110 -0.97 -8.82 12.12
CA PHE A 110 0.11 -8.34 12.98
C PHE A 110 -0.27 -8.45 14.45
N ARG A 111 -1.44 -7.94 14.85
CA ARG A 111 -1.91 -7.98 16.26
C ARG A 111 -2.06 -9.38 16.86
N HIS A 112 -2.23 -10.42 16.04
CA HIS A 112 -2.34 -11.80 16.52
C HIS A 112 -1.01 -12.55 16.52
N ASN A 113 0.06 -11.97 15.95
CA ASN A 113 1.35 -12.63 15.73
C ASN A 113 2.56 -11.80 16.21
N SER A 114 2.33 -10.62 16.81
CA SER A 114 3.34 -9.72 17.38
C SER A 114 3.32 -9.72 18.90
#